data_AF-A0A0N4VK78-F1
#
_entry.id   AF-A0A0N4VK78-F1
#
_cell.length_a   1.000
_cell.length_b   1.000
_cell.length_c   1.000
_cell.angle_alpha   90.00
_cell.angle_beta   90.00
_cell.angle_gamma   90.00
#
_symmetry.space_group_name_H-M   'P 1'
#
loop_
_entity.id
_entity.type
_entity.pdbx_description
1 polymer ?
#
loop_
_entity_poly.entity_id
_entity_poly.type
_entity_poly.pdbx_seq_one_letter_code
_entity_poly.pdbx_strand_id
1 'polypeptide(L)'
;MFSSKCAHALKETKRSERIRSLISFAKTATVPQLTTKLTDCWTHPHSTITEARLLLTLGADPTPLYVDGYGKKALLKRITNGTICEKCYLKYKDFLDHAKEIYDAQFNNNKSRRVPRNKHSPLGMIALSLDGGGIRGLVSVVSLLFASRRLFGDEYLPNVFDWMVGTSTGSMLALTLAKGASLTDAFFLYWEMKDEIFLNGSTMKRLFGDMVDRQTKNVNSVLQKCFPDNYTFAGCPKRLSVPALDISKRPAKLHVFRNYSVFSESSEVVKNDTMFRDAARASSAAPTYFHPHAYNDHVFVDGSFVANCPLNVLFKELDQCNAVGPHVKLAAVISIGTGEPSETDRILNNGSNIRAKAKYLLHIMSLLLEQVVGHEQAGLESAKDRCLAQNIPFLRISPKGIEMRIDQIDPGKLMEMIWTTLNYLTDNIEEIDRLGEILRSVLEVSEIRRVRSNTAL
;
A
#
# COMPACT_ATOMS: atom_id res chain seq x y z
N MET A 1 37.64 -2.26 -9.50
CA MET A 1 37.46 -2.69 -10.91
C MET A 1 36.01 -3.11 -11.13
N PHE A 2 35.32 -2.57 -12.15
CA PHE A 2 33.95 -2.97 -12.48
C PHE A 2 33.96 -4.39 -13.04
N SER A 3 33.50 -5.37 -12.26
CA SER A 3 33.31 -6.71 -12.80
C SER A 3 32.17 -6.73 -13.81
N SER A 4 32.49 -7.07 -15.06
CA SER A 4 31.52 -7.34 -16.14
C SER A 4 30.63 -8.55 -15.87
N LYS A 5 30.92 -9.35 -14.83
CA LYS A 5 30.18 -10.57 -14.48
C LYS A 5 29.09 -10.35 -13.44
N CYS A 6 28.97 -9.15 -12.87
CA CYS A 6 28.00 -8.90 -11.81
C CYS A 6 26.56 -8.88 -12.33
N ALA A 7 25.62 -9.46 -11.57
CA ALA A 7 24.22 -9.59 -11.96
C ALA A 7 23.53 -8.26 -12.31
N HIS A 8 23.96 -7.12 -11.73
CA HIS A 8 23.41 -5.80 -12.09
C HIS A 8 23.75 -5.37 -13.53
N ALA A 9 24.83 -5.92 -14.11
CA ALA A 9 25.27 -5.65 -15.47
C ALA A 9 24.57 -6.54 -16.52
N LEU A 10 23.72 -7.48 -16.09
CA LEU A 10 22.88 -8.25 -17.01
C LEU A 10 21.93 -7.34 -17.78
N LYS A 11 21.63 -7.72 -19.03
CA LYS A 11 20.59 -7.07 -19.84
C LYS A 11 19.30 -6.97 -19.02
N GLU A 12 18.66 -5.81 -19.07
CA GLU A 12 17.44 -5.51 -18.32
C GLU A 12 16.31 -6.52 -18.58
N THR A 13 16.20 -7.01 -19.81
CA THR A 13 15.25 -8.07 -20.19
C THR A 13 15.49 -9.36 -19.40
N LYS A 14 16.75 -9.80 -19.28
CA LYS A 14 17.13 -10.98 -18.49
C LYS A 14 16.88 -10.78 -17.01
N ARG A 15 17.17 -9.59 -16.47
CA ARG A 15 16.89 -9.28 -15.05
C ARG A 15 15.38 -9.34 -14.77
N SER A 16 14.58 -8.74 -15.65
CA SER A 16 13.12 -8.73 -15.54
C SER A 16 12.52 -10.14 -15.66
N GLU A 17 13.03 -10.97 -16.56
CA GLU A 17 12.59 -12.35 -16.74
C GLU A 17 12.86 -13.21 -15.50
N ARG A 18 14.03 -13.06 -14.87
CA ARG A 18 14.33 -13.74 -13.60
C ARG A 18 13.36 -13.37 -12.50
N ILE A 19 13.06 -12.07 -12.36
CA ILE A 19 12.07 -11.59 -11.39
C ILE A 19 10.68 -12.15 -11.69
N ARG A 20 10.24 -12.18 -12.95
CA ARG A 20 8.95 -12.78 -13.34
C ARG A 20 8.91 -14.28 -13.01
N SER A 21 9.98 -15.02 -13.29
CA SER A 21 10.08 -16.44 -12.93
C SER A 21 10.03 -16.63 -11.41
N LEU A 22 10.69 -15.77 -10.64
CA LEU A 22 10.66 -15.81 -9.18
C LEU A 22 9.26 -15.52 -8.62
N ILE A 23 8.55 -14.54 -9.17
CA ILE A 23 7.17 -14.23 -8.78
C ILE A 23 6.23 -15.39 -9.09
N SER A 24 6.35 -15.99 -10.28
CA SER A 24 5.57 -17.16 -10.67
C SER A 24 5.80 -18.34 -9.72
N PHE A 25 7.06 -18.60 -9.35
CA PHE A 25 7.40 -19.57 -8.32
C PHE A 25 6.80 -19.21 -6.95
N ALA A 26 6.94 -17.95 -6.53
CA ALA A 26 6.52 -17.53 -5.20
C ALA A 26 5.00 -17.57 -4.98
N LYS A 27 4.21 -17.43 -6.04
CA LYS A 27 2.74 -17.53 -5.97
C LYS A 27 2.23 -18.91 -5.54
N THR A 28 2.99 -19.97 -5.75
CA THR A 28 2.61 -21.34 -5.41
C THR A 28 3.52 -21.98 -4.35
N ALA A 29 4.58 -21.28 -3.95
CA ALA A 29 5.56 -21.77 -3.01
C ALA A 29 5.10 -21.61 -1.55
N THR A 30 5.43 -22.61 -0.75
CA THR A 30 5.34 -22.56 0.72
C THR A 30 6.51 -21.77 1.32
N VAL A 31 6.36 -21.29 2.56
CA VAL A 31 7.44 -20.57 3.27
C VAL A 31 8.77 -21.35 3.34
N PRO A 32 8.79 -22.67 3.62
CA PRO A 32 10.03 -23.45 3.53
C PRO A 32 10.65 -23.46 2.12
N GLN A 33 9.83 -23.53 1.06
CA GLN A 33 10.34 -23.48 -0.31
C GLN A 33 10.91 -22.10 -0.66
N LEU A 34 10.29 -21.01 -0.19
CA LEU A 34 10.85 -19.65 -0.32
C LEU A 34 12.19 -19.52 0.42
N THR A 35 12.30 -20.14 1.60
CA THR A 35 13.52 -20.17 2.43
C THR A 35 14.66 -20.92 1.73
N THR A 36 14.38 -22.09 1.17
CA THR A 36 15.35 -22.83 0.34
C THR A 36 15.78 -21.98 -0.86
N LYS A 37 14.80 -21.36 -1.54
CA LYS A 37 15.07 -20.50 -2.71
C LYS A 37 15.96 -19.31 -2.36
N LEU A 38 15.80 -18.72 -1.17
CA LEU A 38 16.65 -17.62 -0.70
C LEU A 38 18.10 -18.06 -0.57
N THR A 39 18.33 -19.24 0.01
CA THR A 39 19.66 -19.84 0.17
C THR A 39 20.30 -20.13 -1.20
N ASP A 40 19.54 -20.70 -2.13
CA ASP A 40 19.99 -20.96 -3.51
C ASP A 40 20.34 -19.66 -4.24
N CYS A 41 19.45 -18.66 -4.15
CA CYS A 41 19.66 -17.35 -4.76
C CYS A 41 20.92 -16.67 -4.20
N TRP A 42 21.26 -16.89 -2.92
CA TRP A 42 22.40 -16.25 -2.28
C TRP A 42 23.74 -16.64 -2.92
N THR A 43 23.90 -17.91 -3.28
CA THR A 43 25.14 -18.44 -3.88
C THR A 43 25.21 -18.31 -5.40
N HIS A 44 24.06 -18.21 -6.06
CA HIS A 44 24.00 -18.22 -7.52
C HIS A 44 24.64 -16.96 -8.15
N PRO A 45 25.62 -17.09 -9.08
CA PRO A 45 26.41 -15.96 -9.60
C PRO A 45 25.58 -14.82 -10.21
N HIS A 46 24.51 -15.17 -10.92
CA HIS A 46 23.65 -14.22 -11.63
C HIS A 46 22.44 -13.74 -10.81
N SER A 47 22.34 -14.12 -9.54
CA SER A 47 21.27 -13.60 -8.69
C SER A 47 21.55 -12.16 -8.29
N THR A 48 20.47 -11.38 -8.25
CA THR A 48 20.47 -9.98 -7.81
C THR A 48 20.01 -9.88 -6.36
N ILE A 49 20.36 -8.78 -5.69
CA ILE A 49 19.87 -8.50 -4.34
C ILE A 49 18.34 -8.33 -4.29
N THR A 50 17.75 -7.90 -5.41
CA THR A 50 16.29 -7.78 -5.60
C THR A 50 15.59 -9.12 -5.33
N GLU A 51 16.15 -10.24 -5.81
CA GLU A 51 15.58 -11.57 -5.61
C GLU A 51 15.58 -11.97 -4.12
N ALA A 52 16.71 -11.74 -3.42
CA ALA A 52 16.83 -12.06 -2.00
C ALA A 52 15.90 -11.22 -1.13
N ARG A 53 15.83 -9.90 -1.39
CA ARG A 53 14.90 -8.99 -0.69
C ARG A 53 13.45 -9.37 -0.94
N LEU A 54 13.09 -9.71 -2.17
CA LEU A 54 11.73 -10.12 -2.53
C LEU A 54 11.33 -11.40 -1.78
N LEU A 55 12.21 -12.40 -1.72
CA LEU A 55 11.96 -13.63 -0.96
C LEU A 55 11.76 -13.36 0.53
N LEU A 56 12.57 -12.48 1.14
CA LEU A 56 12.40 -12.06 2.54
C LEU A 56 11.04 -11.36 2.74
N THR A 57 10.66 -10.42 1.86
CA THR A 57 9.36 -9.73 1.92
C THR A 57 8.20 -10.72 1.89
N LEU A 58 8.31 -11.78 1.08
CA LEU A 58 7.30 -12.84 0.98
C LEU A 58 7.35 -13.87 2.12
N GLY A 59 8.26 -13.70 3.10
CA GLY A 59 8.29 -14.47 4.33
C GLY A 59 9.35 -15.57 4.40
N ALA A 60 10.32 -15.62 3.47
CA ALA A 60 11.45 -16.54 3.57
C ALA A 60 12.26 -16.28 4.86
N ASP A 61 12.61 -17.34 5.59
CA ASP A 61 13.44 -17.26 6.79
C ASP A 61 14.92 -17.09 6.39
N PRO A 62 15.59 -15.99 6.77
CA PRO A 62 16.99 -15.78 6.42
C PRO A 62 17.96 -16.51 7.36
N THR A 63 17.49 -17.16 8.43
CA THR A 63 18.31 -17.86 9.44
C THR A 63 19.36 -18.80 8.85
N PRO A 64 19.09 -19.61 7.80
CA PRO A 64 20.11 -20.45 7.17
C PRO A 64 21.34 -19.68 6.66
N LEU A 65 21.22 -18.39 6.35
CA LEU A 65 22.35 -17.56 5.93
C LEU A 65 23.31 -17.21 7.09
N TYR A 66 22.89 -17.39 8.34
CA TYR A 66 23.69 -17.02 9.52
C TYR A 66 24.36 -18.23 10.18
N VAL A 67 23.85 -19.45 9.95
CA VAL A 67 24.43 -20.70 10.47
C VAL A 67 25.88 -20.84 10.00
N ASP A 68 26.79 -21.03 10.96
CA ASP A 68 28.24 -21.17 10.74
C ASP A 68 28.87 -20.06 9.87
N GLY A 69 28.25 -18.87 9.84
CA GLY A 69 28.67 -17.75 9.00
C GLY A 69 28.54 -18.02 7.49
N TYR A 70 27.67 -18.94 7.08
CA TYR A 70 27.47 -19.36 5.69
C TYR A 70 27.31 -18.19 4.72
N GLY A 71 26.39 -17.27 5.02
CA GLY A 71 26.04 -16.13 4.16
C GLY A 71 27.22 -15.18 3.93
N LYS A 72 28.02 -14.91 4.98
CA LYS A 72 29.25 -14.11 4.88
C LYS A 72 30.32 -14.82 4.04
N LYS A 73 30.55 -16.12 4.29
CA LYS A 73 31.51 -16.94 3.53
C LYS A 73 31.13 -17.02 2.04
N ALA A 74 29.84 -17.24 1.74
CA ALA A 74 29.31 -17.30 0.38
C ALA A 74 29.43 -15.95 -0.34
N LEU A 75 29.12 -14.84 0.34
CA LEU A 75 29.27 -13.50 -0.20
C LEU A 75 30.73 -13.19 -0.53
N LEU A 76 31.68 -13.52 0.37
CA LEU A 76 33.10 -13.33 0.13
C LEU A 76 33.58 -14.13 -1.09
N LYS A 77 33.16 -15.40 -1.21
CA LYS A 77 33.45 -16.23 -2.39
C LYS A 77 32.95 -15.60 -3.68
N ARG A 78 31.76 -14.99 -3.67
CA ARG A 78 31.19 -14.29 -4.84
C ARG A 78 32.00 -13.05 -5.22
N ILE A 79 32.58 -12.34 -4.25
CA ILE A 79 33.47 -11.19 -4.47
C ILE A 79 34.80 -11.66 -5.07
N THR A 80 35.43 -12.68 -4.47
CA THR A 80 36.71 -13.24 -4.96
C THR A 80 36.58 -13.76 -6.38
N ASN A 81 35.45 -14.41 -6.72
CA ASN A 81 35.17 -14.88 -8.08
C ASN A 81 34.75 -13.76 -9.05
N GLY A 82 34.66 -12.52 -8.58
CA GLY A 82 34.24 -11.36 -9.36
C GLY A 82 32.76 -11.39 -9.76
N THR A 83 31.90 -12.19 -9.15
CA THR A 83 30.46 -12.23 -9.50
C THR A 83 29.65 -11.11 -8.83
N ILE A 84 30.25 -10.41 -7.87
CA ILE A 84 29.68 -9.21 -7.22
C ILE A 84 30.69 -8.06 -7.35
N CYS A 85 30.22 -6.89 -7.78
CA CYS A 85 31.02 -5.66 -7.74
C CYS A 85 30.90 -4.97 -6.38
N GLU A 86 31.79 -4.01 -6.12
CA GLU A 86 31.82 -3.22 -4.88
C GLU A 86 30.49 -2.51 -4.57
N LYS A 87 29.84 -1.91 -5.58
CA LYS A 87 28.53 -1.25 -5.39
C LYS A 87 27.44 -2.23 -4.97
N CYS A 88 27.43 -3.44 -5.54
CA CYS A 88 26.45 -4.46 -5.17
C CYS A 88 26.79 -5.09 -3.82
N TYR A 89 28.07 -5.24 -3.49
CA TYR A 89 28.52 -5.77 -2.21
C TYR A 89 27.87 -5.02 -1.04
N LEU A 90 27.83 -3.69 -1.09
CA LEU A 90 27.18 -2.88 -0.06
C LEU A 90 25.72 -3.27 0.17
N LYS A 91 24.96 -3.54 -0.89
CA LYS A 91 23.55 -3.96 -0.78
C LYS A 91 23.38 -5.37 -0.22
N TYR A 92 24.31 -6.29 -0.54
CA TYR A 92 24.32 -7.64 0.01
C TYR A 92 24.76 -7.65 1.48
N LYS A 93 25.75 -6.82 1.84
CA LYS A 93 26.17 -6.61 3.23
C LYS A 93 25.02 -6.04 4.04
N ASP A 94 24.39 -4.98 3.56
CA ASP A 94 23.20 -4.36 4.16
C ASP A 94 22.06 -5.36 4.38
N PHE A 95 21.83 -6.29 3.45
CA PHE A 95 20.88 -7.38 3.65
C PHE A 95 21.30 -8.32 4.78
N LEU A 96 22.56 -8.74 4.86
CA LEU A 96 23.03 -9.59 5.97
C LEU A 96 23.03 -8.86 7.32
N ASP A 97 23.17 -7.54 7.31
CA ASP A 97 23.18 -6.76 8.54
C ASP A 97 21.75 -6.66 9.14
N HIS A 98 20.69 -6.57 8.31
CA HIS A 98 19.32 -6.31 8.79
C HIS A 98 18.31 -7.46 8.58
N ALA A 99 18.53 -8.40 7.66
CA ALA A 99 17.48 -9.35 7.27
C ALA A 99 16.97 -10.22 8.42
N LYS A 100 17.86 -10.63 9.33
CA LYS A 100 17.46 -11.42 10.51
C LYS A 100 16.60 -10.59 11.47
N GLU A 101 16.99 -9.34 11.73
CA GLU A 101 16.24 -8.44 12.60
C GLU A 101 14.84 -8.15 12.03
N ILE A 102 14.75 -7.85 10.73
CA ILE A 102 13.47 -7.67 10.02
C ILE A 102 12.57 -8.92 10.12
N TYR A 103 13.16 -10.11 9.99
CA TYR A 103 12.41 -11.36 10.08
C TYR A 103 11.94 -11.61 11.52
N ASP A 104 12.84 -11.48 12.49
CA ASP A 104 12.54 -11.71 13.91
C ASP A 104 11.48 -10.71 14.42
N ALA A 105 11.52 -9.47 13.95
CA ALA A 105 10.53 -8.44 14.26
C ALA A 105 9.11 -8.79 13.75
N GLN A 106 8.99 -9.57 12.68
CA GLN A 106 7.71 -10.03 12.14
C GLN A 106 7.23 -11.34 12.77
N PHE A 107 8.12 -12.28 13.05
CA PHE A 107 7.71 -13.67 13.34
C PHE A 107 8.05 -14.16 14.76
N ASN A 108 9.09 -13.61 15.40
CA ASN A 108 9.62 -14.13 16.67
C ASN A 108 9.10 -13.40 17.92
N ASN A 109 7.90 -12.81 17.85
CA ASN A 109 7.30 -12.11 18.98
C ASN A 109 6.59 -13.06 19.96
N ASN A 110 6.63 -12.75 21.26
CA ASN A 110 6.06 -13.58 22.33
C ASN A 110 4.55 -13.81 22.16
N LYS A 111 4.09 -15.04 22.42
CA LYS A 111 2.66 -15.42 22.35
C LYS A 111 1.74 -14.53 23.19
N SER A 112 2.24 -13.94 24.28
CA SER A 112 1.50 -13.01 25.14
C SER A 112 1.16 -11.67 24.48
N ARG A 113 1.75 -11.35 23.32
CA ARG A 113 1.46 -10.14 22.54
C ARG A 113 0.44 -10.36 21.42
N ARG A 114 -0.13 -11.55 21.28
CA ARG A 114 -1.10 -11.81 20.21
C ARG A 114 -2.43 -11.09 20.45
N VAL A 115 -2.98 -10.51 19.39
CA VAL A 115 -4.29 -9.86 19.41
C VAL A 115 -5.38 -10.93 19.27
N PRO A 116 -6.53 -10.81 19.98
CA PRO A 116 -7.65 -11.73 19.80
C PRO A 116 -8.15 -11.74 18.36
N ARG A 117 -8.54 -12.92 17.86
CA ARG A 117 -9.08 -13.10 16.51
C ARG A 117 -10.59 -12.88 16.45
N ASN A 118 -11.05 -11.81 17.11
CA ASN A 118 -12.44 -11.40 17.06
C ASN A 118 -12.64 -10.48 15.83
N LYS A 119 -13.66 -10.76 15.02
CA LYS A 119 -13.94 -9.97 13.81
C LYS A 119 -14.48 -8.57 14.11
N HIS A 120 -15.16 -8.40 15.25
CA HIS A 120 -15.87 -7.18 15.59
C HIS A 120 -15.60 -6.75 17.02
N SER A 121 -15.42 -5.44 17.22
CA SER A 121 -15.33 -4.83 18.54
C SER A 121 -16.74 -4.49 19.08
N PRO A 122 -17.02 -4.74 20.37
CA PRO A 122 -18.27 -4.33 21.00
C PRO A 122 -18.33 -2.81 21.26
N LEU A 123 -17.20 -2.11 21.11
CA LEU A 123 -17.09 -0.66 21.34
C LEU A 123 -17.46 0.16 20.09
N GLY A 124 -17.49 -0.46 18.92
CA GLY A 124 -17.73 0.20 17.64
C GLY A 124 -16.93 -0.43 16.51
N MET A 125 -16.95 0.23 15.36
CA MET A 125 -16.22 -0.19 14.16
C MET A 125 -14.74 0.16 14.25
N ILE A 126 -13.87 -0.74 13.80
CA ILE A 126 -12.45 -0.43 13.59
C ILE A 126 -12.29 0.04 12.14
N ALA A 127 -11.90 1.29 11.96
CA ALA A 127 -11.71 1.88 10.64
C ALA A 127 -10.26 1.77 10.14
N LEU A 128 -10.09 1.46 8.87
CA LEU A 128 -8.83 1.51 8.14
C LEU A 128 -8.90 2.60 7.07
N SER A 129 -8.02 3.60 7.15
CA SER A 129 -7.82 4.63 6.14
C SER A 129 -6.56 4.33 5.33
N LEU A 130 -6.67 4.30 4.00
CA LEU A 130 -5.57 4.00 3.08
C LEU A 130 -5.34 5.17 2.11
N ASP A 131 -4.13 5.72 2.17
CA ASP A 131 -3.77 6.88 1.36
C ASP A 131 -3.59 6.53 -0.13
N GLY A 132 -3.75 7.53 -0.99
CA GLY A 132 -3.38 7.46 -2.41
C GLY A 132 -1.85 7.51 -2.63
N GLY A 133 -1.39 7.18 -3.84
CA GLY A 133 0.05 7.18 -4.14
C GLY A 133 0.57 6.32 -5.30
N GLY A 134 -0.29 5.84 -6.21
CA GLY A 134 0.13 5.00 -7.34
C GLY A 134 0.81 3.69 -6.92
N ILE A 135 1.94 3.33 -7.54
CA ILE A 135 2.65 2.08 -7.22
C ILE A 135 3.19 2.03 -5.78
N ARG A 136 3.31 3.18 -5.11
CA ARG A 136 3.69 3.25 -3.70
C ARG A 136 2.66 2.63 -2.76
N GLY A 137 1.48 2.23 -3.24
CA GLY A 137 0.58 1.35 -2.47
C GLY A 137 1.25 0.05 -2.00
N LEU A 138 2.36 -0.38 -2.62
CA LEU A 138 3.22 -1.45 -2.09
C LEU A 138 3.76 -1.16 -0.68
N VAL A 139 4.00 0.11 -0.32
CA VAL A 139 4.38 0.52 1.03
C VAL A 139 3.25 0.21 2.01
N SER A 140 2.00 0.52 1.65
CA SER A 140 0.83 0.20 2.48
C SER A 140 0.64 -1.30 2.63
N VAL A 141 0.78 -2.06 1.54
CA VAL A 141 0.70 -3.53 1.57
C VAL A 141 1.77 -4.12 2.49
N VAL A 142 3.04 -3.71 2.34
CA VAL A 142 4.15 -4.22 3.15
C VAL A 142 4.01 -3.81 4.61
N SER A 143 3.53 -2.60 4.90
CA SER A 143 3.27 -2.14 6.27
C SER A 143 2.19 -2.98 6.96
N LEU A 144 1.09 -3.25 6.26
CA LEU A 144 0.03 -4.14 6.76
C LEU A 144 0.52 -5.58 6.90
N LEU A 145 1.32 -6.07 5.96
CA LEU A 145 1.90 -7.43 5.99
C LEU A 145 2.82 -7.62 7.20
N PHE A 146 3.72 -6.67 7.42
CA PHE A 146 4.62 -6.65 8.57
C PHE A 146 3.84 -6.62 9.88
N ALA A 147 2.89 -5.68 10.01
CA ALA A 147 2.06 -5.55 11.20
C ALA A 147 1.22 -6.81 11.46
N SER A 148 0.62 -7.39 10.42
CA SER A 148 -0.18 -8.60 10.55
C SER A 148 0.64 -9.77 11.07
N ARG A 149 1.81 -10.01 10.46
CA ARG A 149 2.72 -11.09 10.87
C ARG A 149 3.15 -10.91 12.33
N ARG A 150 3.50 -9.69 12.73
CA ARG A 150 3.90 -9.39 14.11
C ARG A 150 2.78 -9.61 15.13
N LEU A 151 1.56 -9.20 14.80
CA LEU A 151 0.45 -9.17 15.75
C LEU A 151 -0.34 -10.49 15.81
N PHE A 152 -0.41 -11.21 14.70
CA PHE A 152 -1.24 -12.42 14.56
C PHE A 152 -0.44 -13.68 14.23
N GLY A 153 0.81 -13.53 13.77
CA GLY A 153 1.65 -14.62 13.23
C GLY A 153 1.33 -14.99 11.77
N ASP A 154 0.40 -14.29 11.13
CA ASP A 154 -0.09 -14.54 9.77
C ASP A 154 -0.72 -13.27 9.18
N GLU A 155 -1.53 -13.41 8.13
CA GLU A 155 -2.15 -12.29 7.39
C GLU A 155 -3.58 -11.96 7.88
N TYR A 156 -3.88 -12.17 9.17
CA TYR A 156 -5.22 -11.97 9.72
C TYR A 156 -5.65 -10.50 9.90
N LEU A 157 -4.73 -9.54 10.04
CA LEU A 157 -5.03 -8.14 10.38
C LEU A 157 -6.16 -7.51 9.54
N PRO A 158 -6.25 -7.68 8.21
CA PRO A 158 -7.34 -7.08 7.41
C PRO A 158 -8.76 -7.49 7.86
N ASN A 159 -8.90 -8.62 8.56
CA ASN A 159 -10.18 -9.14 9.04
C ASN A 159 -10.74 -8.40 10.26
N VAL A 160 -9.93 -7.61 10.95
CA VAL A 160 -10.39 -6.84 12.13
C VAL A 160 -11.03 -5.51 11.74
N PHE A 161 -10.86 -5.06 10.49
CA PHE A 161 -11.40 -3.79 10.01
C PHE A 161 -12.83 -3.95 9.51
N ASP A 162 -13.73 -3.16 10.09
CA ASP A 162 -15.15 -3.11 9.75
C ASP A 162 -15.44 -2.07 8.66
N TRP A 163 -14.65 -0.99 8.62
CA TRP A 163 -14.82 0.12 7.70
C TRP A 163 -13.50 0.43 7.01
N MET A 164 -13.45 0.25 5.69
CA MET A 164 -12.27 0.58 4.88
C MET A 164 -12.56 1.81 4.02
N VAL A 165 -11.71 2.82 4.17
CA VAL A 165 -11.73 4.05 3.39
C VAL A 165 -10.42 4.14 2.63
N GLY A 166 -10.47 4.35 1.31
CA GLY A 166 -9.24 4.36 0.52
C GLY A 166 -9.34 5.21 -0.73
N THR A 167 -8.29 5.99 -0.99
CA THR A 167 -8.21 6.90 -2.16
C THR A 167 -7.24 6.38 -3.20
N SER A 168 -7.60 6.46 -4.48
CA SER A 168 -6.73 6.06 -5.60
C SER A 168 -6.20 4.63 -5.37
N THR A 169 -4.89 4.44 -5.27
CA THR A 169 -4.31 3.13 -4.92
C THR A 169 -4.84 2.57 -3.59
N GLY A 170 -5.09 3.41 -2.58
CA GLY A 170 -5.70 3.01 -1.32
C GLY A 170 -7.09 2.42 -1.50
N SER A 171 -7.86 2.90 -2.49
CA SER A 171 -9.16 2.31 -2.86
C SER A 171 -8.99 0.90 -3.41
N MET A 172 -8.00 0.69 -4.28
CA MET A 172 -7.71 -0.63 -4.84
C MET A 172 -7.33 -1.62 -3.74
N LEU A 173 -6.50 -1.20 -2.79
CA LEU A 173 -6.12 -2.02 -1.64
C LEU A 173 -7.31 -2.29 -0.71
N ALA A 174 -8.10 -1.27 -0.36
CA ALA A 174 -9.32 -1.43 0.44
C ALA A 174 -10.27 -2.45 -0.17
N LEU A 175 -10.60 -2.31 -1.47
CA LEU A 175 -11.50 -3.21 -2.18
C LEU A 175 -10.93 -4.63 -2.32
N THR A 176 -9.61 -4.75 -2.52
CA THR A 176 -8.92 -6.05 -2.56
C THR A 176 -9.00 -6.79 -1.22
N LEU A 177 -8.81 -6.08 -0.11
CA LEU A 177 -8.94 -6.66 1.24
C LEU A 177 -10.40 -6.93 1.61
N ALA A 178 -11.33 -6.10 1.13
CA ALA A 178 -12.75 -6.24 1.39
C ALA A 178 -13.36 -7.48 0.69
N LYS A 179 -12.83 -7.87 -0.48
CA LYS A 179 -13.20 -9.14 -1.12
C LYS A 179 -12.57 -10.39 -0.48
N GLY A 180 -11.73 -10.22 0.55
CA GLY A 180 -11.11 -11.30 1.30
C GLY A 180 -9.78 -11.83 0.74
N ALA A 181 -9.11 -11.07 -0.15
CA ALA A 181 -7.77 -11.43 -0.59
C ALA A 181 -6.75 -11.29 0.54
N SER A 182 -5.69 -12.12 0.51
CA SER A 182 -4.58 -12.01 1.45
C SER A 182 -3.72 -10.77 1.15
N LEU A 183 -2.86 -10.37 2.10
CA LEU A 183 -1.91 -9.27 1.89
C LEU A 183 -0.84 -9.68 0.88
N THR A 184 -0.48 -10.96 0.84
CA THR A 184 0.41 -11.52 -0.19
C THR A 184 -0.26 -11.51 -1.57
N ASP A 185 -1.55 -11.81 -1.68
CA ASP A 185 -2.29 -11.66 -2.96
C ASP A 185 -2.32 -10.20 -3.40
N ALA A 186 -2.56 -9.27 -2.47
CA ALA A 186 -2.48 -7.84 -2.74
C ALA A 186 -1.07 -7.45 -3.21
N PHE A 187 -0.01 -7.96 -2.57
CA PHE A 187 1.36 -7.72 -3.02
C PHE A 187 1.59 -8.16 -4.47
N PHE A 188 1.19 -9.40 -4.81
CA PHE A 188 1.35 -9.91 -6.17
C PHE A 188 0.52 -9.13 -7.17
N LEU A 189 -0.69 -8.74 -6.80
CA LEU A 189 -1.53 -7.90 -7.63
C LEU A 189 -0.78 -6.60 -7.99
N TYR A 190 -0.29 -5.85 -7.00
CA TYR A 190 0.50 -4.64 -7.25
C TYR A 190 1.74 -4.88 -8.08
N TRP A 191 2.43 -6.00 -7.81
CA TRP A 191 3.65 -6.35 -8.52
C TRP A 191 3.42 -6.62 -10.01
N GLU A 192 2.27 -7.18 -10.39
CA GLU A 192 1.93 -7.45 -11.79
C GLU A 192 1.32 -6.25 -12.48
N MET A 193 0.42 -5.53 -11.78
CA MET A 193 -0.24 -4.35 -12.30
C MET A 193 0.74 -3.26 -12.74
N LYS A 194 1.92 -3.16 -12.11
CA LYS A 194 2.93 -2.17 -12.50
C LYS A 194 3.34 -2.29 -13.97
N ASP A 195 3.45 -3.52 -14.48
CA ASP A 195 3.92 -3.81 -15.83
C ASP A 195 2.79 -3.68 -16.87
N GLU A 196 1.53 -3.84 -16.44
CA GLU A 196 0.36 -3.67 -17.29
C GLU A 196 -0.07 -2.20 -17.37
N ILE A 197 -0.11 -1.48 -16.24
CA ILE A 197 -0.68 -0.11 -16.15
C ILE A 197 0.32 0.97 -16.53
N PHE A 198 1.57 0.89 -16.04
CA PHE A 198 2.55 1.96 -16.21
C PHE A 198 3.47 1.67 -17.39
N LEU A 199 3.32 2.46 -18.45
CA LEU A 199 4.12 2.34 -19.66
C LEU A 199 5.39 3.22 -19.56
N ASN A 200 6.52 2.69 -20.04
CA ASN A 200 7.78 3.41 -20.09
C ASN A 200 7.70 4.63 -21.04
N GLY A 201 7.93 5.84 -20.50
CA GLY A 201 7.98 7.06 -21.30
C GLY A 201 8.13 8.34 -20.46
N SER A 202 8.42 9.46 -21.12
CA SER A 202 8.43 10.78 -20.46
C SER A 202 7.01 11.36 -20.38
N THR A 203 6.76 12.27 -19.43
CA THR A 203 5.47 12.96 -19.28
C THR A 203 5.03 13.67 -20.58
N MET A 204 5.98 14.21 -21.35
CA MET A 204 5.70 14.86 -22.63
C MET A 204 5.29 13.84 -23.71
N LYS A 205 5.96 12.68 -23.79
CA LYS A 205 5.51 11.58 -24.65
C LYS A 205 4.15 11.01 -24.19
N ARG A 206 3.81 11.17 -22.91
CA ARG A 206 2.52 10.75 -22.35
C ARG A 206 1.37 11.61 -22.83
N LEU A 207 1.52 12.93 -22.71
CA LEU A 207 0.47 13.90 -23.00
C LEU A 207 0.29 14.17 -24.50
N PHE A 208 1.35 14.07 -25.31
CA PHE A 208 1.31 14.38 -26.74
C PHE A 208 1.27 13.14 -27.65
N GLY A 209 0.93 11.97 -27.11
CA GLY A 209 0.77 10.73 -27.87
C GLY A 209 -0.21 9.76 -27.21
N ASP A 210 -0.38 8.58 -27.80
CA ASP A 210 -1.45 7.62 -27.43
C ASP A 210 -1.24 6.90 -26.09
N MET A 211 -0.28 7.33 -25.27
CA MET A 211 0.08 6.61 -24.06
C MET A 211 -1.03 6.71 -23.00
N VAL A 212 -1.69 7.86 -22.85
CA VAL A 212 -2.84 8.01 -21.93
C VAL A 212 -4.00 7.10 -22.36
N ASP A 213 -4.25 6.96 -23.66
CA ASP A 213 -5.27 6.05 -24.18
C ASP A 213 -4.95 4.59 -23.84
N ARG A 214 -3.70 4.18 -24.07
CA ARG A 214 -3.24 2.82 -23.77
C ARG A 214 -3.25 2.52 -22.28
N GLN A 215 -2.74 3.43 -21.45
CA GLN A 215 -2.76 3.27 -20.00
C GLN A 215 -4.18 3.22 -19.46
N THR A 216 -5.10 4.01 -20.01
CA THR A 216 -6.54 3.97 -19.67
C THR A 216 -7.16 2.61 -20.01
N LYS A 217 -6.88 2.06 -21.19
CA LYS A 217 -7.35 0.72 -21.57
C LYS A 217 -6.77 -0.36 -20.67
N ASN A 218 -5.49 -0.25 -20.33
CA ASN A 218 -4.79 -1.21 -19.49
C ASN A 218 -5.34 -1.22 -18.06
N VAL A 219 -5.53 -0.05 -17.42
CA VAL A 219 -6.11 0.02 -16.08
C VAL A 219 -7.54 -0.53 -16.05
N ASN A 220 -8.36 -0.26 -17.07
CA ASN A 220 -9.71 -0.84 -17.17
C ASN A 220 -9.66 -2.37 -17.26
N SER A 221 -8.76 -2.92 -18.09
CA SER A 221 -8.57 -4.37 -18.24
C SER A 221 -8.07 -5.02 -16.93
N VAL A 222 -7.12 -4.38 -16.27
CA VAL A 222 -6.60 -4.83 -14.98
C VAL A 222 -7.71 -4.83 -13.92
N LEU A 223 -8.45 -3.73 -13.78
CA LEU A 223 -9.55 -3.63 -12.82
C LEU A 223 -10.65 -4.66 -13.12
N GLN A 224 -10.93 -4.94 -14.38
CA GLN A 224 -11.84 -6.02 -14.77
C GLN A 224 -11.39 -7.41 -14.28
N LYS A 225 -10.10 -7.71 -14.40
CA LYS A 225 -9.52 -8.96 -13.90
C LYS A 225 -9.53 -9.02 -12.36
N CYS A 226 -9.26 -7.88 -11.71
CA CYS A 226 -9.21 -7.78 -10.25
C CYS A 226 -10.58 -7.90 -9.60
N PHE A 227 -11.56 -7.24 -10.21
CA PHE A 227 -12.92 -7.07 -9.73
C PHE A 227 -13.92 -7.34 -10.87
N PRO A 228 -14.17 -8.63 -11.20
CA PRO A 228 -15.25 -9.00 -12.09
C PRO A 228 -16.61 -8.50 -11.57
N ASP A 229 -17.62 -8.53 -12.44
CA ASP A 229 -18.93 -7.88 -12.27
C ASP A 229 -19.73 -8.36 -11.04
N ASN A 230 -19.33 -9.45 -10.40
CA ASN A 230 -19.93 -9.95 -9.17
C ASN A 230 -19.45 -9.23 -7.90
N TYR A 231 -18.39 -8.40 -7.97
CA TYR A 231 -17.89 -7.63 -6.83
C TYR A 231 -18.52 -6.24 -6.80
N THR A 232 -19.55 -6.12 -5.97
CA THR A 232 -20.32 -4.88 -5.83
C THR A 232 -20.32 -4.37 -4.39
N PHE A 233 -20.64 -3.08 -4.23
CA PHE A 233 -20.70 -2.42 -2.93
C PHE A 233 -21.80 -3.01 -2.05
N ALA A 234 -22.99 -3.26 -2.59
CA ALA A 234 -24.09 -3.87 -1.84
C ALA A 234 -23.79 -5.31 -1.40
N GLY A 235 -23.00 -6.05 -2.18
CA GLY A 235 -22.55 -7.41 -1.82
C GLY A 235 -21.44 -7.47 -0.78
N CYS A 236 -20.85 -6.34 -0.39
CA CYS A 236 -19.74 -6.31 0.56
C CYS A 236 -20.22 -6.19 2.02
N PRO A 237 -19.82 -7.10 2.92
CA PRO A 237 -20.22 -7.04 4.33
C PRO A 237 -19.49 -5.95 5.14
N LYS A 238 -18.35 -5.47 4.64
CA LYS A 238 -17.59 -4.38 5.28
C LYS A 238 -18.07 -3.05 4.75
N ARG A 239 -18.02 -2.00 5.57
CA ARG A 239 -18.29 -0.65 5.11
C ARG A 239 -17.15 -0.18 4.21
N LEU A 240 -17.52 0.40 3.08
CA LEU A 240 -16.58 0.91 2.09
C LEU A 240 -16.85 2.38 1.82
N SER A 241 -15.78 3.16 1.75
CA SER A 241 -15.84 4.55 1.28
C SER A 241 -14.69 4.79 0.31
N VAL A 242 -15.03 5.11 -0.93
CA VAL A 242 -14.05 5.37 -1.99
C VAL A 242 -14.30 6.77 -2.55
N PRO A 243 -13.47 7.78 -2.18
CA PRO A 243 -13.63 9.13 -2.67
C PRO A 243 -13.12 9.28 -4.11
N ALA A 244 -13.80 10.12 -4.88
CA ALA A 244 -13.41 10.59 -6.20
C ALA A 244 -13.80 12.06 -6.35
N LEU A 245 -13.17 12.78 -7.28
CA LEU A 245 -13.55 14.16 -7.59
C LEU A 245 -14.50 14.16 -8.81
N ASP A 246 -15.76 14.52 -8.61
CA ASP A 246 -16.73 14.72 -9.68
C ASP A 246 -16.54 16.10 -10.33
N ILE A 247 -16.23 16.08 -11.62
CA ILE A 247 -16.00 17.27 -12.45
C ILE A 247 -17.12 17.48 -13.48
N SER A 248 -18.23 16.74 -13.43
CA SER A 248 -19.38 16.93 -14.33
C SER A 248 -20.01 18.32 -14.21
N LYS A 249 -19.88 18.97 -13.05
CA LYS A 249 -20.48 20.28 -12.76
C LYS A 249 -19.47 21.23 -12.13
N ARG A 250 -19.75 22.54 -12.18
CA ARG A 250 -18.94 23.59 -11.53
C ARG A 250 -19.70 24.17 -10.32
N PRO A 251 -19.07 24.32 -9.15
CA PRO A 251 -17.73 23.83 -8.81
C PRO A 251 -17.67 22.29 -8.76
N ALA A 252 -16.47 21.72 -8.95
CA ALA A 252 -16.24 20.28 -8.78
C ALA A 252 -16.52 19.87 -7.34
N LYS A 253 -16.99 18.63 -7.13
CA LYS A 253 -17.44 18.15 -5.81
C LYS A 253 -16.85 16.81 -5.46
N LEU A 254 -16.55 16.60 -4.18
CA LEU A 254 -16.20 15.29 -3.65
C LEU A 254 -17.43 14.37 -3.78
N HIS A 255 -17.24 13.27 -4.50
CA HIS A 255 -18.16 12.14 -4.54
C HIS A 255 -17.56 10.98 -3.72
N VAL A 256 -18.40 10.25 -2.99
CA VAL A 256 -17.96 9.10 -2.18
C VAL A 256 -18.81 7.90 -2.58
N PHE A 257 -18.20 6.92 -3.25
CA PHE A 257 -18.82 5.62 -3.46
C PHE A 257 -18.87 4.88 -2.13
N ARG A 258 -20.04 4.36 -1.75
CA ARG A 258 -20.29 3.77 -0.44
C ARG A 258 -21.41 2.73 -0.47
N ASN A 259 -21.45 1.85 0.54
CA ASN A 259 -22.45 0.79 0.70
C ASN A 259 -23.34 0.95 1.95
N TYR A 260 -23.45 2.17 2.47
CA TYR A 260 -24.25 2.50 3.65
C TYR A 260 -25.00 3.82 3.42
N SER A 261 -26.10 4.00 4.15
CA SER A 261 -26.96 5.18 4.03
C SER A 261 -26.37 6.41 4.73
N VAL A 262 -26.57 7.58 4.12
CA VAL A 262 -26.16 8.89 4.62
C VAL A 262 -27.29 9.91 4.49
N PHE A 263 -27.26 10.96 5.31
CA PHE A 263 -28.34 11.96 5.41
C PHE A 263 -28.71 12.64 4.09
N SER A 264 -27.72 12.93 3.24
CA SER A 264 -27.97 13.63 1.99
C SER A 264 -28.66 12.79 0.92
N GLU A 265 -28.73 11.45 1.08
CA GLU A 265 -29.08 10.52 -0.01
C GLU A 265 -29.92 9.34 0.49
N SER A 266 -30.73 9.52 1.55
CA SER A 266 -31.52 8.46 2.21
C SER A 266 -32.48 7.68 1.29
N SER A 267 -32.62 8.08 0.02
CA SER A 267 -33.47 7.42 -0.99
C SER A 267 -32.71 6.83 -2.21
N GLU A 268 -31.39 7.04 -2.36
CA GLU A 268 -30.66 6.70 -3.61
C GLU A 268 -29.59 5.60 -3.49
N VAL A 269 -29.09 5.30 -2.27
CA VAL A 269 -28.03 4.28 -2.06
C VAL A 269 -28.41 2.88 -2.56
N VAL A 270 -29.71 2.62 -2.76
CA VAL A 270 -30.24 1.30 -3.20
C VAL A 270 -30.49 1.23 -4.71
N LYS A 271 -30.49 2.34 -5.46
CA LYS A 271 -30.93 2.31 -6.87
C LYS A 271 -29.87 1.84 -7.86
N ASN A 272 -28.58 2.12 -7.60
CA ASN A 272 -27.48 1.75 -8.50
C ASN A 272 -26.33 1.12 -7.70
N ASP A 273 -26.37 -0.19 -7.52
CA ASP A 273 -25.27 -0.94 -6.90
C ASP A 273 -23.97 -0.72 -7.70
N THR A 274 -22.99 -0.11 -7.05
CA THR A 274 -21.72 0.27 -7.70
C THR A 274 -20.79 -0.92 -7.73
N MET A 275 -20.11 -1.15 -8.86
CA MET A 275 -19.10 -2.19 -8.96
C MET A 275 -17.76 -1.71 -8.37
N PHE A 276 -17.01 -2.63 -7.78
CA PHE A 276 -15.66 -2.34 -7.25
C PHE A 276 -14.74 -1.76 -8.33
N ARG A 277 -14.82 -2.29 -9.57
CA ARG A 277 -14.01 -1.80 -10.70
C ARG A 277 -14.27 -0.33 -11.02
N ASP A 278 -15.52 0.13 -10.96
CA ASP A 278 -15.92 1.48 -11.37
C ASP A 278 -15.53 2.49 -10.29
N ALA A 279 -15.76 2.17 -9.01
CA ALA A 279 -15.31 3.00 -7.88
C ALA A 279 -13.77 3.11 -7.84
N ALA A 280 -13.06 1.99 -8.02
CA ALA A 280 -11.60 2.00 -8.09
C ALA A 280 -11.10 2.85 -9.28
N ARG A 281 -11.73 2.68 -10.46
CA ARG A 281 -11.36 3.40 -11.67
C ARG A 281 -11.60 4.91 -11.56
N ALA A 282 -12.71 5.31 -10.93
CA ALA A 282 -13.04 6.70 -10.64
C ALA A 282 -12.01 7.32 -9.69
N SER A 283 -11.74 6.63 -8.57
CA SER A 283 -10.83 7.10 -7.53
C SER A 283 -9.37 7.18 -7.99
N SER A 284 -8.95 6.33 -8.93
CA SER A 284 -7.57 6.27 -9.45
C SER A 284 -7.35 7.01 -10.78
N ALA A 285 -8.32 7.81 -11.25
CA ALA A 285 -8.29 8.50 -12.54
C ALA A 285 -7.33 9.71 -12.55
N ALA A 286 -6.04 9.47 -12.28
CA ALA A 286 -5.04 10.52 -12.13
C ALA A 286 -4.83 11.29 -13.46
N PRO A 287 -5.06 12.62 -13.48
CA PRO A 287 -4.78 13.45 -14.64
C PRO A 287 -3.33 13.28 -15.09
N THR A 288 -3.11 13.37 -16.41
CA THR A 288 -1.84 13.07 -17.10
C THR A 288 -1.45 11.58 -17.16
N TYR A 289 -2.11 10.68 -16.43
CA TYR A 289 -1.90 9.23 -16.51
C TYR A 289 -3.07 8.50 -17.17
N PHE A 290 -4.29 8.88 -16.79
CA PHE A 290 -5.53 8.25 -17.28
C PHE A 290 -6.53 9.31 -17.71
N HIS A 291 -7.43 8.93 -18.62
CA HIS A 291 -8.60 9.75 -18.93
C HIS A 291 -9.55 9.82 -17.73
N PRO A 292 -10.35 10.89 -17.61
CA PRO A 292 -11.47 10.92 -16.67
C PRO A 292 -12.39 9.70 -16.87
N HIS A 293 -12.99 9.21 -15.80
CA HIS A 293 -13.90 8.07 -15.84
C HIS A 293 -15.35 8.55 -15.87
N ALA A 294 -16.05 8.31 -16.98
CA ALA A 294 -17.48 8.59 -17.08
C ALA A 294 -18.30 7.40 -16.54
N TYR A 295 -19.19 7.65 -15.58
CA TYR A 295 -20.02 6.63 -14.94
C TYR A 295 -21.31 7.27 -14.37
N ASN A 296 -22.49 6.75 -14.72
CA ASN A 296 -23.80 7.21 -14.26
C ASN A 296 -23.99 8.75 -14.29
N ASP A 297 -23.81 9.38 -15.45
CA ASP A 297 -23.88 10.85 -15.67
C ASP A 297 -22.82 11.70 -14.94
N HIS A 298 -21.89 11.05 -14.24
CA HIS A 298 -20.75 11.68 -13.60
C HIS A 298 -19.47 11.48 -14.41
N VAL A 299 -18.55 12.43 -14.28
CA VAL A 299 -17.20 12.38 -14.85
C VAL A 299 -16.23 12.56 -13.71
N PHE A 300 -15.48 11.51 -13.41
CA PHE A 300 -14.61 11.45 -12.24
C PHE A 300 -13.13 11.60 -12.62
N VAL A 301 -12.40 12.31 -11.76
CA VAL A 301 -10.93 12.28 -11.70
C VAL A 301 -10.47 11.83 -10.31
N ASP A 302 -9.18 11.54 -10.18
CA ASP A 302 -8.60 10.94 -8.98
C ASP A 302 -9.00 11.65 -7.68
N GLY A 303 -9.36 10.87 -6.67
CA GLY A 303 -9.80 11.38 -5.36
C GLY A 303 -8.70 12.09 -4.58
N SER A 304 -7.43 11.86 -4.92
CA SER A 304 -6.27 12.52 -4.31
C SER A 304 -6.30 14.03 -4.45
N PHE A 305 -7.08 14.57 -5.39
CA PHE A 305 -7.26 16.01 -5.55
C PHE A 305 -7.98 16.70 -4.38
N VAL A 306 -8.74 15.92 -3.61
CA VAL A 306 -9.57 16.43 -2.52
C VAL A 306 -9.44 15.65 -1.22
N ALA A 307 -8.93 14.41 -1.28
CA ALA A 307 -8.85 13.52 -0.14
C ALA A 307 -7.76 12.44 -0.33
N ASN A 308 -6.49 12.80 -0.52
CA ASN A 308 -5.43 11.79 -0.67
C ASN A 308 -5.25 10.93 0.60
N CYS A 309 -5.35 11.54 1.80
CA CYS A 309 -5.46 10.87 3.09
C CYS A 309 -6.92 10.98 3.56
N PRO A 310 -7.76 9.96 3.34
CA PRO A 310 -9.21 10.12 3.41
C PRO A 310 -9.79 10.05 4.83
N LEU A 311 -9.06 10.54 5.84
CA LEU A 311 -9.53 10.61 7.23
C LEU A 311 -10.68 11.61 7.39
N ASN A 312 -10.62 12.75 6.69
CA ASN A 312 -11.71 13.71 6.64
C ASN A 312 -12.98 13.11 6.01
N VAL A 313 -12.82 12.26 4.99
CA VAL A 313 -13.92 11.51 4.37
C VAL A 313 -14.53 10.54 5.38
N LEU A 314 -13.71 9.74 6.08
CA LEU A 314 -14.18 8.83 7.12
C LEU A 314 -15.07 9.54 8.16
N PHE A 315 -14.60 10.67 8.70
CA PHE A 315 -15.33 11.40 9.73
C PHE A 315 -16.59 12.09 9.21
N LYS A 316 -16.53 12.67 8.01
CA LYS A 316 -17.72 13.23 7.36
C LYS A 316 -18.79 12.16 7.16
N GLU A 317 -18.40 11.00 6.64
CA GLU A 317 -19.31 9.89 6.38
C GLU A 317 -19.87 9.31 7.69
N LEU A 318 -19.06 9.21 8.75
CA LEU A 318 -19.53 8.84 10.09
C LEU A 318 -20.64 9.77 10.59
N ASP A 319 -20.44 11.08 10.48
CA ASP A 319 -21.43 12.07 10.91
C ASP A 319 -22.71 11.98 10.09
N GLN A 320 -22.57 11.83 8.77
CA GLN A 320 -23.72 11.70 7.87
C GLN A 320 -24.50 10.40 8.08
N CYS A 321 -23.82 9.29 8.39
CA CYS A 321 -24.48 8.03 8.78
C CYS A 321 -25.28 8.22 10.08
N ASN A 322 -24.66 8.86 11.07
CA ASN A 322 -25.24 9.05 12.39
C ASN A 322 -26.46 9.96 12.40
N ALA A 323 -26.59 10.85 11.40
CA ALA A 323 -27.76 11.68 11.21
C ALA A 323 -28.99 10.93 10.67
N VAL A 324 -28.82 9.76 10.03
CA VAL A 324 -29.93 8.92 9.53
C VAL A 324 -30.20 7.72 10.44
N GLY A 325 -29.16 7.22 11.10
CA GLY A 325 -29.20 5.99 11.86
C GLY A 325 -29.02 4.74 10.98
N PRO A 326 -28.65 3.59 11.58
CA PRO A 326 -28.34 3.40 12.99
C PRO A 326 -27.02 4.07 13.39
N HIS A 327 -26.95 4.50 14.66
CA HIS A 327 -25.79 5.20 15.20
C HIS A 327 -24.55 4.28 15.23
N VAL A 328 -23.49 4.73 14.57
CA VAL A 328 -22.20 4.06 14.41
C VAL A 328 -21.17 4.80 15.25
N LYS A 329 -20.39 4.02 15.99
CA LYS A 329 -19.24 4.49 16.75
C LYS A 329 -17.98 3.91 16.16
N LEU A 330 -16.87 4.63 16.26
CA LEU A 330 -15.55 4.11 15.92
C LEU A 330 -14.87 3.65 17.21
N ALA A 331 -14.44 2.39 17.24
CA ALA A 331 -13.65 1.84 18.34
C ALA A 331 -12.17 2.20 18.20
N ALA A 332 -11.67 2.32 16.96
CA ALA A 332 -10.31 2.77 16.66
C ALA A 332 -10.21 3.21 15.19
N VAL A 333 -9.22 4.04 14.87
CA VAL A 333 -8.90 4.48 13.51
C VAL A 333 -7.42 4.20 13.23
N ILE A 334 -7.17 3.34 12.24
CA ILE A 334 -5.82 3.00 11.77
C ILE A 334 -5.64 3.60 10.38
N SER A 335 -4.57 4.35 10.16
CA SER A 335 -4.29 5.02 8.89
C SER A 335 -2.91 4.62 8.35
N ILE A 336 -2.88 4.12 7.11
CA ILE A 336 -1.67 3.60 6.46
C ILE A 336 -1.35 4.42 5.22
N GLY A 337 -0.09 4.83 5.13
CA GLY A 337 0.41 5.76 4.14
C GLY A 337 1.17 5.06 3.04
N THR A 338 1.32 5.75 1.92
CA THR A 338 2.17 5.29 0.81
C THR A 338 3.62 5.78 0.92
N GLY A 339 3.99 6.32 2.08
CA GLY A 339 5.33 6.78 2.42
C GLY A 339 5.54 8.28 2.22
N GLU A 340 6.38 8.86 3.07
CA GLU A 340 6.71 10.28 3.10
C GLU A 340 8.11 10.52 2.52
N PRO A 341 8.28 11.49 1.60
CA PRO A 341 9.60 11.86 1.12
C PRO A 341 10.42 12.50 2.24
N SER A 342 11.74 12.43 2.15
CA SER A 342 12.63 13.17 3.06
C SER A 342 12.44 14.68 2.83
N GLU A 343 12.52 15.47 3.90
CA GLU A 343 12.59 16.92 3.76
C GLU A 343 13.86 17.30 3.00
N THR A 344 13.68 17.91 1.84
CA THR A 344 14.77 18.33 0.97
C THR A 344 14.49 19.73 0.40
N ASP A 345 15.57 20.49 0.17
CA ASP A 345 15.44 21.81 -0.42
C ASP A 345 14.96 21.73 -1.88
N ARG A 346 13.90 22.49 -2.19
CA ARG A 346 13.38 22.58 -3.56
C ARG A 346 14.28 23.46 -4.41
N ILE A 347 14.91 22.87 -5.42
CA ILE A 347 15.69 23.62 -6.42
C ILE A 347 14.79 24.01 -7.61
N LEU A 348 14.26 25.24 -7.57
CA LEU A 348 13.51 25.85 -8.66
C LEU A 348 14.42 26.72 -9.54
N ASN A 349 14.95 26.13 -10.61
CA ASN A 349 15.74 26.88 -11.58
C ASN A 349 14.84 27.55 -12.62
N ASN A 350 14.68 28.87 -12.50
CA ASN A 350 14.02 29.68 -13.53
C ASN A 350 15.04 30.06 -14.61
N GLY A 351 15.06 29.33 -15.73
CA GLY A 351 15.97 29.63 -16.84
C GLY A 351 15.31 30.48 -17.93
N SER A 352 16.12 31.25 -18.66
CA SER A 352 15.64 32.21 -19.66
C SER A 352 15.23 31.57 -21.00
N ASN A 353 15.71 30.36 -21.31
CA ASN A 353 15.45 29.69 -22.57
C ASN A 353 14.16 28.83 -22.55
N ILE A 354 13.62 28.54 -23.75
CA ILE A 354 12.33 27.84 -23.93
C ILE A 354 12.30 26.49 -23.20
N ARG A 355 13.40 25.73 -23.24
CA ARG A 355 13.51 24.44 -22.53
C ARG A 355 13.46 24.61 -21.02
N ALA A 356 14.12 25.64 -20.47
CA ALA A 356 14.07 25.91 -19.05
C ALA A 356 12.70 26.43 -18.61
N LYS A 357 12.02 27.25 -19.42
CA LYS A 357 10.62 27.66 -19.16
C LYS A 357 9.66 26.47 -19.17
N ALA A 358 9.83 25.52 -20.10
CA ALA A 358 9.04 24.29 -20.13
C ALA A 358 9.32 23.40 -18.90
N LYS A 359 10.59 23.27 -18.49
CA LYS A 359 10.98 22.54 -17.28
C LYS A 359 10.41 23.20 -16.02
N TYR A 360 10.45 24.52 -15.94
CA TYR A 360 9.84 25.30 -14.87
C TYR A 360 8.33 25.08 -14.80
N LEU A 361 7.62 25.12 -15.94
CA LEU A 361 6.19 24.83 -16.00
C LEU A 361 5.87 23.41 -15.49
N LEU A 362 6.65 22.41 -15.88
CA LEU A 362 6.51 21.05 -15.37
C LEU A 362 6.77 20.94 -13.87
N HIS A 363 7.77 21.66 -13.34
CA HIS A 363 8.05 21.71 -11.91
C HIS A 363 6.91 22.38 -11.13
N ILE A 364 6.33 23.47 -11.65
CA ILE A 364 5.17 24.12 -11.03
C ILE A 364 3.94 23.22 -11.08
N MET A 365 3.70 22.49 -12.18
CA MET A 365 2.62 21.50 -12.22
C MET A 365 2.84 20.36 -11.22
N SER A 366 4.09 19.88 -11.06
CA SER A 366 4.44 18.91 -10.01
C SER A 366 4.18 19.47 -8.64
N LEU A 367 4.59 20.72 -8.36
CA LEU A 367 4.35 21.39 -7.09
C LEU A 367 2.86 21.54 -6.81
N LEU A 368 2.04 21.93 -7.79
CA LEU A 368 0.60 22.04 -7.62
C LEU A 368 -0.03 20.68 -7.31
N LEU A 369 0.37 19.63 -8.03
CA LEU A 369 -0.05 18.26 -7.72
C LEU A 369 0.41 17.82 -6.33
N GLU A 370 1.65 18.13 -5.94
CA GLU A 370 2.20 17.84 -4.61
C GLU A 370 1.55 18.65 -3.50
N GLN A 371 1.08 19.87 -3.74
CA GLN A 371 0.36 20.69 -2.74
C GLN A 371 -1.09 20.25 -2.61
N VAL A 372 -1.72 19.88 -3.72
CA VAL A 372 -3.04 19.25 -3.73
C VAL A 372 -3.01 17.93 -2.96
N VAL A 373 -1.92 17.16 -3.10
CA VAL A 373 -1.64 15.95 -2.31
C VAL A 373 -1.11 16.30 -0.90
N GLY A 374 -0.39 17.41 -0.72
CA GLY A 374 0.27 17.83 0.52
C GLY A 374 -0.65 18.59 1.49
N HIS A 375 -1.88 18.88 1.09
CA HIS A 375 -2.97 19.36 1.95
C HIS A 375 -3.39 18.35 3.04
N GLU A 376 -2.73 17.18 3.08
CA GLU A 376 -2.93 16.08 4.01
C GLU A 376 -2.54 16.38 5.45
N GLN A 377 -1.53 17.21 5.71
CA GLN A 377 -1.04 17.38 7.08
C GLN A 377 -2.10 18.01 8.00
N ALA A 378 -2.76 19.07 7.55
CA ALA A 378 -3.85 19.71 8.29
C ALA A 378 -5.07 18.78 8.45
N GLY A 379 -5.37 17.96 7.43
CA GLY A 379 -6.44 16.97 7.50
C GLY A 379 -6.14 15.85 8.50
N LEU A 380 -4.89 15.39 8.53
CA LEU A 380 -4.38 14.40 9.47
C LEU A 380 -4.37 14.94 10.91
N GLU A 381 -3.92 16.17 11.11
CA GLU A 381 -3.94 16.85 12.42
C GLU A 381 -5.37 17.02 12.94
N SER A 382 -6.28 17.51 12.09
CA SER A 382 -7.70 17.64 12.44
C SER A 382 -8.33 16.29 12.81
N ALA A 383 -7.98 15.22 12.09
CA ALA A 383 -8.42 13.88 12.39
C ALA A 383 -7.87 13.35 13.73
N LYS A 384 -6.59 13.61 14.02
CA LYS A 384 -5.95 13.27 15.31
C LYS A 384 -6.62 14.01 16.47
N ASP A 385 -6.86 15.31 16.33
CA ASP A 385 -7.50 16.13 17.36
C ASP A 385 -8.92 15.66 17.62
N ARG A 386 -9.66 15.31 16.56
CA ARG A 386 -11.01 14.75 16.69
C ARG A 386 -11.00 13.39 17.38
N CYS A 387 -10.08 12.49 17.01
CA CYS A 387 -9.89 11.21 17.69
C CYS A 387 -9.63 11.42 19.19
N LEU A 388 -8.72 12.33 19.53
CA LEU A 388 -8.38 12.67 20.91
C LEU A 388 -9.61 13.20 21.66
N ALA A 389 -10.34 14.17 21.08
CA ALA A 389 -11.54 14.75 21.68
C ALA A 389 -12.66 13.72 21.92
N GLN A 390 -12.76 12.71 21.06
CA GLN A 390 -13.77 11.66 21.14
C GLN A 390 -13.29 10.39 21.87
N ASN A 391 -12.07 10.39 22.40
CA ASN A 391 -11.41 9.21 23.01
C ASN A 391 -11.39 7.99 22.07
N ILE A 392 -11.17 8.22 20.77
CA ILE A 392 -10.99 7.18 19.77
C ILE A 392 -9.49 6.92 19.60
N PRO A 393 -8.99 5.72 19.93
CA PRO A 393 -7.62 5.34 19.63
C PRO A 393 -7.27 5.55 18.15
N PHE A 394 -6.19 6.26 17.89
CA PHE A 394 -5.70 6.59 16.55
C PHE A 394 -4.24 6.15 16.37
N LEU A 395 -3.93 5.54 15.23
CA LEU A 395 -2.56 5.23 14.83
C LEU A 395 -2.36 5.52 13.34
N ARG A 396 -1.23 6.16 13.01
CA ARG A 396 -0.79 6.42 11.63
C ARG A 396 0.54 5.71 11.40
N ILE A 397 0.63 4.86 10.39
CA ILE A 397 1.89 4.22 9.95
C ILE A 397 2.24 4.74 8.55
N SER A 398 3.28 5.57 8.47
CA SER A 398 3.72 6.22 7.23
C SER A 398 5.26 6.19 7.17
N PRO A 399 5.85 5.20 6.49
CA PRO A 399 7.31 5.10 6.41
C PRO A 399 7.96 6.32 5.78
N LYS A 400 9.01 6.83 6.41
CA LYS A 400 9.77 8.00 5.93
C LYS A 400 10.88 7.60 4.94
N GLY A 401 11.34 8.55 4.14
CA GLY A 401 12.43 8.35 3.17
C GLY A 401 11.96 7.71 1.85
N ILE A 402 10.67 7.80 1.53
CA ILE A 402 10.09 7.24 0.30
C ILE A 402 9.98 8.33 -0.78
N GLU A 403 11.05 8.48 -1.56
CA GLU A 403 11.16 9.50 -2.62
C GLU A 403 10.75 9.00 -4.01
N MET A 404 10.09 7.84 -4.06
CA MET A 404 9.79 7.19 -5.33
C MET A 404 8.65 7.88 -6.10
N ARG A 405 8.80 7.95 -7.42
CA ARG A 405 7.71 8.33 -8.31
C ARG A 405 6.56 7.31 -8.27
N ILE A 406 5.34 7.81 -8.36
CA ILE A 406 4.10 7.02 -8.33
C ILE A 406 3.92 6.06 -9.52
N ASP A 407 4.72 6.21 -10.59
CA ASP A 407 4.68 5.42 -11.83
C ASP A 407 5.96 4.59 -12.05
N GLN A 408 6.72 4.30 -10.99
CA GLN A 408 7.91 3.47 -11.07
C GLN A 408 7.58 1.99 -11.35
N ILE A 409 8.28 1.38 -12.32
CA ILE A 409 8.09 -0.03 -12.68
C ILE A 409 9.34 -0.90 -12.52
N ASP A 410 10.52 -0.29 -12.34
CA ASP A 410 11.77 -1.02 -12.18
C ASP A 410 11.75 -1.86 -10.89
N PRO A 411 11.88 -3.20 -10.98
CA PRO A 411 11.85 -4.07 -9.82
C PRO A 411 12.93 -3.77 -8.79
N GLY A 412 14.11 -3.32 -9.24
CA GLY A 412 15.22 -2.97 -8.36
C GLY A 412 14.88 -1.79 -7.46
N LYS A 413 14.38 -0.70 -8.06
CA LYS A 413 13.92 0.49 -7.34
C LYS A 413 12.75 0.18 -6.42
N LEU A 414 11.75 -0.56 -6.90
CA LEU A 414 10.62 -0.96 -6.06
C LEU A 414 11.07 -1.76 -4.83
N MET A 415 12.04 -2.67 -4.99
CA MET A 415 12.62 -3.37 -3.85
C MET A 415 13.49 -2.49 -2.95
N GLU A 416 14.07 -1.41 -3.45
CA GLU A 416 14.73 -0.42 -2.58
C GLU A 416 13.70 0.29 -1.69
N MET A 417 12.56 0.72 -2.23
CA MET A 417 11.46 1.30 -1.44
C MET A 417 10.89 0.31 -0.42
N ILE A 418 10.65 -0.94 -0.81
CA ILE A 418 10.18 -1.99 0.11
C ILE A 418 11.22 -2.24 1.21
N TRP A 419 12.51 -2.24 0.86
CA TRP A 419 13.58 -2.42 1.85
C TRP A 419 13.66 -1.27 2.84
N THR A 420 13.59 -0.01 2.37
CA THR A 420 13.49 1.17 3.24
C THR A 420 12.27 1.08 4.16
N THR A 421 11.14 0.60 3.64
CA THR A 421 9.92 0.39 4.44
C THR A 421 10.14 -0.66 5.54
N LEU A 422 10.75 -1.80 5.22
CA LEU A 422 11.01 -2.86 6.20
C LEU A 422 11.98 -2.42 7.30
N ASN A 423 13.04 -1.68 6.93
CA ASN A 423 13.96 -1.08 7.91
C ASN A 423 13.22 -0.09 8.82
N TYR A 424 12.46 0.85 8.22
CA TYR A 424 11.68 1.82 8.99
C TYR A 424 10.75 1.15 10.01
N LEU A 425 10.01 0.11 9.60
CA LEU A 425 9.09 -0.61 10.49
C LEU A 425 9.81 -1.39 11.59
N THR A 426 11.02 -1.85 11.31
CA THR A 426 11.87 -2.53 12.30
C THR A 426 12.43 -1.53 13.31
N ASP A 427 12.85 -0.34 12.86
CA ASP A 427 13.34 0.74 13.71
C ASP A 427 12.21 1.35 14.58
N ASN A 428 10.97 1.35 14.06
CA ASN A 428 9.78 1.91 14.73
C ASN A 428 8.85 0.80 15.22
N ILE A 429 9.42 -0.30 15.71
CA ILE A 429 8.65 -1.49 16.10
C ILE A 429 7.63 -1.23 17.20
N GLU A 430 7.88 -0.24 18.06
CA GLU A 430 6.99 0.19 19.14
C GLU A 430 5.66 0.72 18.59
N GLU A 431 5.65 1.39 17.42
CA GLU A 431 4.41 1.84 16.78
C GLU A 431 3.53 0.65 16.37
N ILE A 432 4.15 -0.44 15.93
CA ILE A 432 3.44 -1.67 15.55
C ILE A 432 2.96 -2.43 16.80
N ASP A 433 3.74 -2.43 17.88
CA ASP A 433 3.27 -2.99 19.16
C ASP A 433 2.09 -2.18 19.73
N ARG A 434 2.12 -0.84 19.60
CA ARG A 434 1.00 0.04 19.97
C ARG A 434 -0.26 -0.25 19.15
N LEU A 435 -0.14 -0.58 17.86
CA LEU A 435 -1.27 -1.09 17.08
C LEU A 435 -1.87 -2.34 17.74
N GLY A 436 -1.02 -3.28 18.15
CA GLY A 436 -1.43 -4.48 18.87
C GLY A 436 -2.16 -4.19 20.16
N GLU A 437 -1.68 -3.23 20.95
CA GLU A 437 -2.32 -2.80 22.21
C GLU A 437 -3.69 -2.16 21.97
N ILE A 438 -3.79 -1.27 20.98
CA ILE A 438 -5.07 -0.66 20.56
C ILE A 438 -6.05 -1.76 20.18
N LEU A 439 -5.67 -2.65 19.26
CA LEU A 439 -6.54 -3.72 18.80
C LEU A 439 -6.94 -4.67 19.93
N ARG A 440 -6.02 -5.03 20.82
CA ARG A 440 -6.32 -5.87 21.98
C ARG A 440 -7.35 -5.18 22.88
N SER A 441 -7.15 -3.91 23.22
CA SER A 441 -8.04 -3.16 24.10
C SER A 441 -9.47 -3.08 23.56
N VAL A 442 -9.65 -2.98 22.24
CA VAL A 442 -10.98 -2.88 21.63
C VAL A 442 -11.60 -4.23 21.31
N LEU A 443 -10.82 -5.31 21.16
CA LEU A 443 -11.31 -6.65 20.83
C LEU A 443 -11.51 -7.56 22.05
N GLU A 444 -10.74 -7.41 23.14
CA GLU A 444 -10.86 -8.23 24.36
C GLU A 444 -12.10 -7.92 25.19
N VAL A 445 -12.64 -6.70 25.12
CA VAL A 445 -13.89 -6.34 25.84
C VAL A 445 -15.06 -7.26 25.46
N SER A 446 -14.97 -7.91 24.28
CA SER A 446 -15.95 -8.92 23.86
C SER A 446 -15.89 -10.23 24.66
N GLU A 447 -14.71 -10.66 25.13
CA GLU A 447 -14.56 -11.89 25.92
C GLU A 447 -15.14 -11.73 27.32
N ILE A 448 -14.89 -10.59 27.98
CA ILE A 448 -15.40 -10.33 29.33
C ILE A 448 -16.94 -10.28 29.35
N ARG A 449 -17.57 -9.71 28.32
CA ARG A 449 -19.05 -9.69 28.20
C ARG A 449 -19.63 -11.08 27.89
N ARG A 450 -18.98 -11.88 27.03
CA ARG A 450 -19.42 -13.27 26.72
C ARG A 450 -19.30 -14.21 27.92
N VAL A 451 -18.24 -14.08 28.72
CA VAL A 451 -18.09 -14.88 29.93
C VAL A 451 -19.20 -14.56 30.94
N ARG A 452 -19.51 -13.27 31.14
CA ARG A 452 -20.59 -12.83 32.04
C ARG A 452 -21.99 -13.23 31.57
N SER A 453 -22.26 -13.26 30.26
CA SER A 453 -23.56 -13.73 29.76
C SER A 453 -23.76 -15.24 29.92
N ASN A 454 -22.67 -16.02 29.89
CA ASN A 454 -22.72 -17.48 30.03
C ASN A 454 -22.65 -17.97 31.49
N THR A 455 -22.39 -17.09 32.45
CA THR A 455 -22.42 -17.42 33.90
C THR A 455 -23.73 -17.01 34.58
N ALA A 456 -24.67 -16.41 33.85
CA ALA A 456 -26.02 -16.15 34.32
C ALA A 456 -26.96 -17.24 33.77
N LEU A 457 -26.94 -18.42 34.39
CA LEU A 457 -27.96 -19.46 34.27
C LEU A 457 -28.23 -20.05 35.65
#